data_AF-A0A9J8BCX5-F1
#
_entry.id   AF-A0A9J8BCX5-F1
#
_cell.length_a   1.000
_cell.length_b   1.000
_cell.length_c   1.000
_cell.angle_alpha   90.00
_cell.angle_beta   90.00
_cell.angle_gamma   90.00
#
_symmetry.space_group_name_H-M   'P 1'
#
loop_
_entity.id
_entity.type
_entity.pdbx_description
1 polymer ?
#
loop_
_entity_poly.entity_id
_entity_poly.type
_entity_poly.pdbx_seq_one_letter_code
_entity_poly.pdbx_strand_id
1 'polypeptide(L)'
;MSETRKRSRKRFGGHAHKKQKGSRELEVGAQGVLITCNMNERKCTSEAFSLLNEYADALYGREQPADTQDSLSEEEEDDEDAEAALKKEVSQIQMSMKTHQQRFTAVDSGANNVVFIRTHGVDPEQLVHHILSDLHQTKKRKSRVILRMLPVSGTCRAFPEDMEKFLSVFLERWFRAPQRATYQICFKARNSSHNKREEVIKAVAGLVGKLNPLNKVDLTNPELSIIIEIIKTVCCVSVLKDYMLFRKYNLQEVAKEPTNQSTGLQEAANQSTGLQEAANQSTGPQEAANQTQEHGDGEKADGSAESHDVSAGNGTKEAELE
;
A
#
# COMPACT_ATOMS: atom_id res chain seq x y z
N MET A 1 28.24 -62.56 20.64
CA MET A 1 27.33 -61.66 19.90
C MET A 1 26.44 -60.97 20.92
N SER A 2 26.75 -59.73 21.29
CA SER A 2 26.04 -58.98 22.34
C SER A 2 25.06 -57.99 21.71
N GLU A 3 23.76 -58.25 21.88
CA GLU A 3 22.67 -57.42 21.39
C GLU A 3 22.57 -56.08 22.13
N THR A 4 22.74 -54.98 21.40
CA THR A 4 22.49 -53.61 21.87
C THR A 4 20.99 -53.32 21.98
N ARG A 5 20.46 -53.25 23.20
CA ARG A 5 19.10 -52.78 23.50
C ARG A 5 18.95 -51.29 23.16
N LYS A 6 18.17 -50.98 22.10
CA LYS A 6 17.74 -49.61 21.76
C LYS A 6 16.74 -49.08 22.80
N ARG A 7 17.12 -48.04 23.52
CA ARG A 7 16.26 -47.32 24.48
C ARG A 7 15.23 -46.48 23.71
N SER A 8 13.96 -46.86 23.77
CA SER A 8 12.85 -46.11 23.17
C SER A 8 12.59 -44.82 23.96
N ARG A 9 12.87 -43.66 23.36
CA ARG A 9 12.46 -42.34 23.88
C ARG A 9 10.97 -42.14 23.58
N LYS A 10 10.10 -42.52 24.52
CA LYS A 10 8.71 -42.01 24.55
C LYS A 10 8.75 -40.50 24.78
N ARG A 11 8.52 -39.71 23.73
CA ARG A 11 8.24 -38.28 23.86
C ARG A 11 6.84 -38.12 24.42
N PHE A 12 6.72 -37.67 25.67
CA PHE A 12 5.46 -37.18 26.21
C PHE A 12 5.11 -35.86 25.51
N GLY A 13 4.34 -35.93 24.43
CA GLY A 13 3.69 -34.79 23.81
C GLY A 13 2.48 -34.39 24.64
N GLY A 14 2.68 -33.53 25.63
CA GLY A 14 1.58 -32.86 26.32
C GLY A 14 0.73 -32.11 25.29
N HIS A 15 -0.57 -32.39 25.27
CA HIS A 15 -1.53 -31.63 24.48
C HIS A 15 -1.62 -30.23 25.08
N ALA A 16 -0.75 -29.33 24.63
CA ALA A 16 -0.91 -27.91 24.93
C ALA A 16 -2.28 -27.51 24.40
N HIS A 17 -3.21 -27.17 25.31
CA HIS A 17 -4.49 -26.59 24.95
C HIS A 17 -4.19 -25.42 24.01
N LYS A 18 -4.52 -25.61 22.73
CA LYS A 18 -4.37 -24.59 21.69
C LYS A 18 -5.34 -23.49 22.09
N LYS A 19 -4.87 -22.50 22.87
CA LYS A 19 -5.66 -21.33 23.25
C LYS A 19 -6.29 -20.84 21.96
N GLN A 20 -7.61 -20.89 21.89
CA GLN A 20 -8.38 -20.47 20.74
C GLN A 20 -8.05 -18.99 20.57
N LYS A 21 -7.14 -18.70 19.64
CA LYS A 21 -6.74 -17.34 19.29
C LYS A 21 -8.00 -16.75 18.68
N GLY A 22 -8.81 -16.07 19.50
CA GLY A 22 -9.96 -15.30 19.03
C GLY A 22 -9.51 -14.50 17.83
N SER A 23 -10.27 -14.59 16.74
CA SER A 23 -9.87 -14.04 15.45
C SER A 23 -9.60 -12.55 15.63
N ARG A 24 -8.33 -12.16 15.77
CA ARG A 24 -7.90 -10.75 15.74
C ARG A 24 -7.85 -10.32 14.29
N GLU A 25 -8.90 -10.60 13.53
CA GLU A 25 -8.98 -10.32 12.11
C GLU A 25 -9.60 -8.95 11.88
N LEU A 26 -9.29 -8.35 10.73
CA LEU A 26 -9.87 -7.09 10.31
C LEU A 26 -11.39 -7.23 10.17
N GLU A 27 -12.11 -6.45 10.96
CA GLU A 27 -13.57 -6.43 11.02
C GLU A 27 -14.14 -5.10 10.50
N VAL A 28 -15.44 -5.12 10.22
CA VAL A 28 -16.23 -3.95 9.84
C VAL A 28 -16.35 -2.99 11.03
N GLY A 29 -16.35 -1.67 10.76
CA GLY A 29 -16.37 -0.63 11.79
C GLY A 29 -15.00 -0.36 12.44
N ALA A 30 -13.93 -1.00 11.95
CA ALA A 30 -12.58 -0.69 12.38
C ALA A 30 -12.09 0.64 11.79
N GLN A 31 -11.36 1.41 12.60
CA GLN A 31 -10.57 2.56 12.17
C GLN A 31 -9.12 2.30 12.55
N GLY A 32 -8.17 2.82 11.77
CA GLY A 32 -6.78 2.47 11.99
C GLY A 32 -5.82 2.90 10.89
N VAL A 33 -4.68 2.24 10.83
CA VAL A 33 -3.67 2.44 9.81
C VAL A 33 -3.36 1.10 9.14
N LEU A 34 -3.50 1.07 7.82
CA LEU A 34 -3.10 -0.04 6.98
C LEU A 34 -1.65 0.14 6.53
N ILE A 35 -0.79 -0.79 6.94
CA ILE A 35 0.65 -0.69 6.78
C ILE A 35 1.13 -1.81 5.87
N THR A 36 1.88 -1.46 4.81
CA THR A 36 2.55 -2.45 3.96
C THR A 36 4.03 -2.51 4.27
N CYS A 37 4.63 -3.70 4.27
CA CYS A 37 6.06 -3.90 4.50
C CYS A 37 6.69 -4.88 3.50
N ASN A 38 8.02 -4.93 3.43
CA ASN A 38 8.76 -5.94 2.67
C ASN A 38 9.22 -7.07 3.60
N MET A 39 8.45 -8.17 3.63
CA MET A 39 8.68 -9.33 4.51
C MET A 39 8.67 -8.97 6.01
N ASN A 40 8.64 -9.99 6.87
CA ASN A 40 8.79 -9.85 8.33
C ASN A 40 7.76 -8.89 9.01
N GLU A 41 6.48 -9.27 8.93
CA GLU A 41 5.36 -8.53 9.54
C GLU A 41 5.52 -8.26 11.04
N ARG A 42 6.20 -9.16 11.77
CA ARG A 42 6.45 -8.98 13.22
C ARG A 42 7.32 -7.74 13.48
N LYS A 43 8.39 -7.57 12.69
CA LYS A 43 9.27 -6.40 12.80
C LYS A 43 8.55 -5.14 12.32
N CYS A 44 7.78 -5.23 11.23
CA CYS A 44 6.92 -4.14 10.77
C CYS A 44 5.97 -3.65 11.87
N THR A 45 5.29 -4.58 12.53
CA THR A 45 4.36 -4.27 13.63
C THR A 45 5.07 -3.54 14.77
N SER A 46 6.27 -3.99 15.15
CA SER A 46 7.05 -3.36 16.22
C SER A 46 7.51 -1.95 15.87
N GLU A 47 8.05 -1.74 14.65
CA GLU A 47 8.42 -0.41 14.16
C GLU A 47 7.19 0.51 14.02
N ALA A 48 6.05 -0.03 13.60
CA ALA A 48 4.81 0.71 13.46
C ALA A 48 4.30 1.21 14.82
N PHE A 49 4.30 0.37 15.86
CA PHE A 49 3.94 0.81 17.21
C PHE A 49 4.87 1.90 17.72
N SER A 50 6.19 1.73 17.56
CA SER A 50 7.15 2.75 17.99
C SER A 50 6.89 4.10 17.31
N LEU A 51 6.67 4.07 15.99
CA LEU A 51 6.43 5.27 15.20
C LEU A 51 5.09 5.91 15.53
N LEU A 52 4.01 5.13 15.59
CA LEU A 52 2.67 5.65 15.89
C LEU A 52 2.60 6.24 17.29
N ASN A 53 3.21 5.61 18.29
CA ASN A 53 3.25 6.12 19.66
C ASN A 53 4.06 7.41 19.76
N GLU A 54 5.24 7.50 19.12
CA GLU A 54 6.06 8.73 19.13
C GLU A 54 5.26 9.96 18.68
N TYR A 55 4.54 9.84 17.56
CA TYR A 55 3.76 10.94 17.01
C TYR A 55 2.42 11.13 17.72
N ALA A 56 1.81 10.06 18.25
CA ALA A 56 0.60 10.18 19.05
C ALA A 56 0.89 10.87 20.38
N ASP A 57 2.02 10.61 21.02
CA ASP A 57 2.47 11.32 22.22
C ASP A 57 2.66 12.81 21.96
N ALA A 58 3.22 13.16 20.80
CA ALA A 58 3.40 14.55 20.40
C ALA A 58 2.08 15.29 20.13
N LEU A 59 1.08 14.60 19.55
CA LEU A 59 -0.20 15.22 19.17
C LEU A 59 -1.25 15.20 20.27
N TYR A 60 -1.37 14.08 20.99
CA TYR A 60 -2.45 13.81 21.94
C TYR A 60 -1.97 13.76 23.40
N GLY A 61 -0.66 13.93 23.61
CA GLY A 61 -0.02 13.73 24.92
C GLY A 61 0.30 12.26 25.19
N ARG A 62 1.14 12.04 26.20
CA ARG A 62 1.45 10.68 26.66
C ARG A 62 0.19 10.03 27.22
N GLU A 63 0.03 8.73 26.95
CA GLU A 63 -0.93 7.91 27.67
C GLU A 63 -0.61 8.01 29.17
N GLN A 64 -1.44 8.76 29.90
CA GLN A 64 -1.36 8.72 31.35
C GLN A 64 -1.87 7.35 31.79
N PRO A 65 -1.15 6.60 32.63
CA PRO A 65 -1.78 5.53 33.39
C PRO A 65 -2.94 6.16 34.14
N ALA A 66 -4.15 5.60 34.01
CA ALA A 66 -5.30 6.08 34.76
C ALA A 66 -4.90 6.27 36.23
N ASP A 67 -5.18 7.46 36.75
CA ASP A 67 -4.76 7.93 38.06
C ASP A 67 -4.91 6.85 39.15
N THR A 68 -3.78 6.42 39.72
CA THR A 68 -3.75 5.96 41.10
C THR A 68 -3.68 7.20 42.00
N GLN A 69 -4.74 8.01 41.99
CA GLN A 69 -5.07 8.82 43.18
C GLN A 69 -5.81 7.89 44.15
N ASP A 70 -5.50 8.02 45.44
CA ASP A 70 -5.89 7.18 46.57
C ASP A 70 -5.19 5.82 46.69
N SER A 71 -3.98 5.85 47.27
CA SER A 71 -3.75 5.27 48.61
C SER A 71 -2.32 5.58 49.06
N LEU A 72 -2.13 6.79 49.61
CA LEU A 72 -1.09 7.00 50.61
C LEU A 72 -1.57 6.31 51.89
N SER A 73 -1.30 5.02 52.01
CA SER A 73 -1.23 4.35 53.31
C SER A 73 0.23 3.99 53.53
N GLU A 74 0.89 4.80 54.35
CA GLU A 74 2.12 4.44 55.02
C GLU A 74 1.87 3.15 55.80
N GLU A 75 2.40 2.03 55.34
CA GLU A 75 2.67 0.88 56.19
C GLU A 75 4.16 0.58 56.08
N GLU A 76 4.82 0.74 57.23
CA GLU A 76 6.23 0.47 57.45
C GLU A 76 6.57 -1.03 57.31
N GLU A 77 7.80 -1.25 56.88
CA GLU A 77 8.68 -2.40 57.13
C GLU A 77 8.16 -3.81 56.85
N ASP A 78 8.70 -4.42 55.79
CA ASP A 78 9.56 -5.59 56.00
C ASP A 78 10.60 -5.72 54.87
N ASP A 79 11.83 -6.06 55.24
CA ASP A 79 12.99 -6.29 54.37
C ASP A 79 12.80 -7.57 53.52
N GLU A 80 11.81 -7.58 52.62
CA GLU A 80 11.57 -8.72 51.73
C GLU A 80 12.25 -8.55 50.37
N ASP A 81 13.45 -9.14 50.29
CA ASP A 81 14.13 -9.67 49.11
C ASP A 81 14.03 -8.80 47.85
N ALA A 82 15.13 -8.18 47.42
CA ALA A 82 15.20 -7.36 46.20
C ALA A 82 14.57 -8.05 44.96
N GLU A 83 14.57 -9.39 44.91
CA GLU A 83 13.86 -10.16 43.88
C GLU A 83 12.32 -10.04 43.96
N ALA A 84 11.74 -10.03 45.15
CA ALA A 84 10.30 -9.87 45.37
C ALA A 84 9.81 -8.46 45.02
N ALA A 85 10.57 -7.43 45.40
CA ALA A 85 10.29 -6.04 45.02
C ALA A 85 10.33 -5.85 43.49
N LEU A 86 11.37 -6.36 42.81
CA LEU A 86 11.48 -6.33 41.35
C LEU A 86 10.34 -7.09 40.67
N LYS A 87 9.94 -8.24 41.20
CA LYS A 87 8.82 -9.03 40.65
C LYS A 87 7.49 -8.31 40.81
N LYS A 88 7.29 -7.58 41.92
CA LYS A 88 6.10 -6.74 42.16
C LYS A 88 6.05 -5.60 41.14
N GLU A 89 7.15 -4.89 40.91
CA GLU A 89 7.25 -3.84 39.89
C GLU A 89 7.00 -4.38 38.47
N VAL A 90 7.64 -5.49 38.10
CA VAL A 90 7.43 -6.14 36.79
C VAL A 90 5.97 -6.57 36.64
N SER A 91 5.35 -7.12 37.68
CA SER A 91 3.94 -7.51 37.65
C SER A 91 3.01 -6.32 37.52
N GLN A 92 3.32 -5.20 38.19
CA GLN A 92 2.56 -3.95 38.12
C GLN A 92 2.68 -3.30 36.73
N ILE A 93 3.87 -3.31 36.13
CA ILE A 93 4.11 -2.89 34.73
C ILE A 93 3.34 -3.80 33.76
N GLN A 94 3.36 -5.12 33.98
CA GLN A 94 2.62 -6.05 33.13
C GLN A 94 1.09 -5.92 33.28
N MET A 95 0.61 -5.60 34.48
CA MET A 95 -0.81 -5.36 34.74
C MET A 95 -1.23 -4.02 34.15
N SER A 96 -0.46 -2.94 34.32
CA SER A 96 -0.72 -1.65 33.69
C SER A 96 -0.71 -1.74 32.17
N MET A 97 0.20 -2.53 31.58
CA MET A 97 0.20 -2.81 30.14
C MET A 97 -1.02 -3.58 29.64
N LYS A 98 -1.72 -4.33 30.51
CA LYS A 98 -2.94 -5.09 30.18
C LYS A 98 -4.22 -4.30 30.44
N THR A 99 -4.22 -3.39 31.41
CA THR A 99 -5.39 -2.59 31.81
C THR A 99 -5.47 -1.26 31.07
N HIS A 100 -4.35 -0.74 30.56
CA HIS A 100 -4.35 0.44 29.70
C HIS A 100 -4.98 0.09 28.35
N GLN A 101 -6.03 0.80 27.95
CA GLN A 101 -6.54 0.75 26.58
C GLN A 101 -5.47 1.38 25.68
N GLN A 102 -4.52 0.57 25.23
CA GLN A 102 -3.49 0.99 24.29
C GLN A 102 -4.16 1.68 23.10
N ARG A 103 -3.74 2.90 22.76
CA ARG A 103 -4.25 3.67 21.61
C ARG A 103 -4.17 2.89 20.30
N PHE A 104 -3.32 1.88 20.24
CA PHE A 104 -3.07 1.06 19.07
C PHE A 104 -3.21 -0.43 19.39
N THR A 105 -3.90 -1.18 18.53
CA THR A 105 -3.97 -2.65 18.61
C THR A 105 -3.68 -3.27 17.25
N ALA A 106 -2.75 -4.23 17.20
CA ALA A 106 -2.45 -4.94 15.96
C ALA A 106 -3.50 -6.02 15.66
N VAL A 107 -3.99 -6.00 14.43
CA VAL A 107 -5.02 -6.88 13.88
C VAL A 107 -4.46 -7.53 12.61
N ASP A 108 -4.74 -8.81 12.44
CA ASP A 108 -4.47 -9.55 11.22
C ASP A 108 -5.34 -9.00 10.08
N SER A 109 -4.70 -8.41 9.08
CA SER A 109 -5.42 -7.87 7.92
C SER A 109 -6.02 -8.98 7.06
N GLY A 110 -5.51 -10.21 7.16
CA GLY A 110 -5.85 -11.29 6.26
C GLY A 110 -5.14 -11.23 4.90
N ALA A 111 -4.13 -10.36 4.72
CA ALA A 111 -3.29 -10.29 3.53
C ALA A 111 -1.80 -10.26 3.87
N ASN A 112 -1.01 -11.00 3.08
CA ASN A 112 0.43 -11.10 3.27
C ASN A 112 1.13 -9.74 3.13
N ASN A 113 2.06 -9.47 4.03
CA ASN A 113 2.86 -8.25 4.12
C ASN A 113 2.02 -6.99 4.32
N VAL A 114 0.83 -7.14 4.91
CA VAL A 114 -0.07 -6.05 5.27
C VAL A 114 -0.48 -6.21 6.72
N VAL A 115 -0.18 -5.20 7.53
CA VAL A 115 -0.55 -5.15 8.95
C VAL A 115 -1.61 -4.07 9.11
N PHE A 116 -2.67 -4.37 9.86
CA PHE A 116 -3.64 -3.36 10.26
C PHE A 116 -3.43 -3.02 11.73
N ILE A 117 -3.21 -1.74 12.02
CA ILE A 117 -3.12 -1.23 13.39
C ILE A 117 -4.41 -0.45 13.67
N ARG A 118 -5.31 -1.02 14.48
CA ARG A 118 -6.54 -0.36 14.92
C ARG A 118 -6.18 0.80 15.85
N THR A 119 -6.82 1.95 15.67
CA THR A 119 -6.69 3.10 16.56
C THR A 119 -7.88 3.19 17.53
N HIS A 120 -7.63 3.66 18.74
CA HIS A 120 -8.64 3.92 19.77
C HIS A 120 -8.48 5.35 20.28
N GLY A 121 -9.52 6.18 20.14
CA GLY A 121 -9.48 7.58 20.59
C GLY A 121 -8.51 8.49 19.82
N VAL A 122 -8.02 8.03 18.66
CA VAL A 122 -7.04 8.73 17.82
C VAL A 122 -7.54 8.75 16.39
N ASP A 123 -7.51 9.93 15.76
CA ASP A 123 -7.81 10.07 14.34
C ASP A 123 -6.64 9.56 13.49
N PRO A 124 -6.80 8.46 12.72
CA PRO A 124 -5.73 7.94 11.89
C PRO A 124 -5.36 8.89 10.74
N GLU A 125 -6.30 9.67 10.19
CA GLU A 125 -6.03 10.59 9.08
C GLU A 125 -5.04 11.66 9.52
N GLN A 126 -5.35 12.37 10.62
CA GLN A 126 -4.49 13.40 11.18
C GLN A 126 -3.12 12.86 11.59
N LEU A 127 -3.07 11.70 12.26
CA LEU A 127 -1.82 11.12 12.74
C LEU A 127 -0.88 10.76 11.57
N VAL A 128 -1.37 10.03 10.57
CA VAL A 128 -0.53 9.59 9.44
C VAL A 128 -0.12 10.76 8.56
N HIS A 129 -1.01 11.74 8.38
CA HIS A 129 -0.68 12.97 7.66
C HIS A 129 0.44 13.75 8.37
N HIS A 130 0.39 13.87 9.70
CA HIS A 130 1.44 14.52 10.47
C HIS A 130 2.79 13.78 10.38
N ILE A 131 2.78 12.44 10.47
CA ILE A 131 3.99 11.61 10.26
C ILE A 131 4.59 11.92 8.88
N LEU A 132 3.81 11.83 7.82
CA LEU A 132 4.31 12.02 6.46
C LEU A 132 4.77 13.45 6.19
N SER A 133 4.09 14.45 6.77
CA SER A 133 4.49 15.85 6.68
C SER A 133 5.85 16.09 7.34
N ASP A 134 6.08 15.55 8.55
CA ASP A 134 7.37 15.63 9.23
C ASP A 134 8.48 14.90 8.45
N LEU A 135 8.21 13.70 7.92
CA LEU A 135 9.16 12.97 7.08
C LEU A 135 9.47 13.72 5.78
N HIS A 136 8.47 14.39 5.20
CA HIS A 136 8.66 15.21 4.01
C HIS A 136 9.49 16.45 4.30
N GLN A 137 9.33 17.09 5.46
CA GLN A 137 10.10 18.28 5.84
C GLN A 137 11.52 17.94 6.26
N THR A 138 11.68 16.94 7.13
CA THR A 138 12.99 16.57 7.71
C THR A 138 13.86 15.74 6.77
N LYS A 139 13.26 15.08 5.77
CA LYS A 139 13.90 14.08 4.88
C LYS A 139 14.59 12.93 5.63
N LYS A 140 14.21 12.69 6.89
CA LYS A 140 14.76 11.62 7.72
C LYS A 140 13.91 10.36 7.61
N ARG A 141 14.56 9.22 7.33
CA ARG A 141 13.88 7.92 7.34
C ARG A 141 13.73 7.40 8.77
N LYS A 142 12.49 7.23 9.23
CA LYS A 142 12.18 6.69 10.58
C LYS A 142 11.90 5.18 10.62
N SER A 143 11.73 4.52 9.48
CA SER A 143 11.56 3.07 9.41
C SER A 143 12.33 2.48 8.23
N ARG A 144 12.78 1.22 8.40
CA ARG A 144 13.44 0.44 7.33
C ARG A 144 12.51 -0.61 6.73
N VAL A 145 11.49 -1.03 7.47
CA VAL A 145 10.61 -2.15 7.09
C VAL A 145 9.26 -1.66 6.56
N ILE A 146 8.76 -0.56 7.09
CA ILE A 146 7.50 0.04 6.65
C ILE A 146 7.72 0.67 5.27
N LEU A 147 6.87 0.30 4.32
CA LEU A 147 6.84 0.89 2.99
C LEU A 147 5.80 2.00 2.90
N ARG A 148 4.57 1.72 3.31
CA ARG A 148 3.43 2.64 3.15
C ARG A 148 2.56 2.57 4.38
N MET A 149 2.06 3.72 4.81
CA MET A 149 1.02 3.84 5.84
C MET A 149 -0.17 4.54 5.22
N LEU A 150 -1.28 3.84 5.07
CA LEU A 150 -2.54 4.42 4.63
C LEU A 150 -3.45 4.50 5.85
N PRO A 151 -3.90 5.69 6.28
CA PRO A 151 -4.93 5.72 7.31
C PRO A 151 -6.20 5.09 6.75
N VAL A 152 -7.02 4.53 7.63
CA VAL A 152 -8.33 3.93 7.33
C VAL A 152 -9.33 4.59 8.27
N SER A 153 -10.10 5.52 7.72
CA SER A 153 -11.07 6.31 8.47
C SER A 153 -12.40 5.58 8.67
N GLY A 154 -12.63 4.50 7.94
CA GLY A 154 -13.72 3.57 8.22
C GLY A 154 -13.64 2.31 7.37
N THR A 155 -14.33 1.27 7.84
CA THR A 155 -14.47 0.01 7.11
C THR A 155 -15.93 -0.39 6.99
N CYS A 156 -16.29 -0.97 5.84
CA CYS A 156 -17.59 -1.57 5.57
C CYS A 156 -17.41 -2.97 4.96
N ARG A 157 -18.50 -3.73 4.82
CA ARG A 157 -18.44 -4.98 4.04
C ARG A 157 -18.22 -4.65 2.57
N ALA A 158 -17.41 -5.46 1.90
CA ALA A 158 -17.10 -5.33 0.49
C ALA A 158 -18.20 -5.89 -0.42
N PHE A 159 -19.45 -5.57 -0.12
CA PHE A 159 -20.61 -5.83 -0.98
C PHE A 159 -21.09 -4.50 -1.58
N PRO A 160 -21.52 -4.46 -2.85
CA PRO A 160 -21.90 -3.22 -3.53
C PRO A 160 -22.91 -2.36 -2.74
N GLU A 161 -23.95 -2.98 -2.18
CA GLU A 161 -25.00 -2.29 -1.42
C GLU A 161 -24.47 -1.68 -0.10
N ASP A 162 -23.67 -2.45 0.65
CA ASP A 162 -23.06 -1.98 1.90
C ASP A 162 -22.04 -0.85 1.64
N MET A 163 -21.27 -0.97 0.56
CA MET A 163 -20.31 0.06 0.14
C MET A 163 -21.04 1.34 -0.28
N GLU A 164 -22.10 1.26 -1.08
CA GLU A 164 -22.87 2.43 -1.51
C GLU A 164 -23.52 3.15 -0.32
N LYS A 165 -24.12 2.39 0.60
CA LYS A 165 -24.71 2.94 1.83
C LYS A 165 -23.67 3.61 2.72
N PHE A 166 -22.50 3.00 2.89
CA PHE A 166 -21.44 3.58 3.72
C PHE A 166 -20.83 4.83 3.05
N LEU A 167 -20.46 4.73 1.77
CA LEU A 167 -19.76 5.79 1.05
C LEU A 167 -20.63 7.01 0.80
N SER A 168 -21.93 6.83 0.58
CA SER A 168 -22.87 7.95 0.38
C SER A 168 -22.89 8.90 1.58
N VAL A 169 -22.75 8.37 2.80
CA VAL A 169 -22.68 9.17 4.04
C VAL A 169 -21.24 9.61 4.33
N PHE A 170 -20.28 8.70 4.20
CA PHE A 170 -18.88 8.98 4.53
C PHE A 170 -18.31 10.13 3.70
N LEU A 171 -18.56 10.13 2.38
CA LEU A 171 -17.97 11.11 1.45
C LEU A 171 -18.58 12.52 1.56
N GLU A 172 -19.71 12.68 2.25
CA GLU A 172 -20.39 13.98 2.40
C GLU A 172 -19.48 15.04 3.01
N ARG A 173 -18.65 14.65 3.98
CA ARG A 173 -17.75 15.55 4.69
C ARG A 173 -16.78 16.30 3.76
N TRP A 174 -16.44 15.72 2.61
CA TRP A 174 -15.45 16.28 1.67
C TRP A 174 -16.07 16.75 0.35
N PHE A 175 -17.17 16.14 -0.08
CA PHE A 175 -17.67 16.30 -1.46
C PHE A 175 -19.07 16.89 -1.55
N ARG A 176 -19.80 17.06 -0.43
CA ARG A 176 -21.12 17.72 -0.42
C ARG A 176 -20.95 19.24 -0.56
N ALA A 177 -21.81 19.87 -1.36
CA ALA A 177 -21.89 21.33 -1.46
C ALA A 177 -22.03 21.98 -0.06
N PRO A 178 -21.32 23.09 0.23
CA PRO A 178 -20.60 23.97 -0.69
C PRO A 178 -19.16 23.53 -1.02
N GLN A 179 -18.68 22.42 -0.47
CA GLN A 179 -17.34 21.93 -0.76
C GLN A 179 -17.24 21.42 -2.20
N ARG A 180 -16.11 21.68 -2.84
CA ARG A 180 -15.75 21.16 -4.16
C ARG A 180 -14.27 20.82 -4.15
N ALA A 181 -13.89 19.74 -4.81
CA ALA A 181 -12.49 19.36 -4.94
C ALA A 181 -12.23 18.66 -6.27
N THR A 182 -10.98 18.72 -6.72
CA THR A 182 -10.48 17.75 -7.70
C THR A 182 -10.11 16.46 -6.99
N TYR A 183 -10.43 15.30 -7.59
CA TYR A 183 -10.20 14.02 -6.93
C TYR A 183 -9.75 12.90 -7.85
N GLN A 184 -9.05 11.93 -7.26
CA GLN A 184 -8.82 10.61 -7.87
C GLN A 184 -9.39 9.50 -6.99
N ILE A 185 -9.66 8.34 -7.61
CA ILE A 185 -10.06 7.13 -6.91
C ILE A 185 -8.95 6.08 -7.06
N CYS A 186 -8.35 5.69 -5.93
CA CYS A 186 -7.33 4.66 -5.87
C CYS A 186 -7.93 3.35 -5.37
N PHE A 187 -8.20 2.42 -6.28
CA PHE A 187 -8.70 1.09 -5.95
C PHE A 187 -7.56 0.06 -5.80
N LYS A 188 -7.65 -0.79 -4.78
CA LYS A 188 -6.83 -2.00 -4.63
C LYS A 188 -7.66 -3.12 -4.00
N ALA A 189 -7.46 -4.35 -4.46
CA ALA A 189 -8.06 -5.54 -3.86
C ALA A 189 -6.97 -6.54 -3.49
N ARG A 190 -7.14 -7.22 -2.35
CA ARG A 190 -6.25 -8.28 -1.85
C ARG A 190 -7.07 -9.43 -1.33
N ASN A 191 -6.71 -10.65 -1.72
CA ASN A 191 -7.42 -11.86 -1.33
C ASN A 191 -8.95 -11.74 -1.55
N SER A 192 -9.32 -11.03 -2.60
CA SER A 192 -10.71 -10.70 -2.96
C SER A 192 -10.82 -10.60 -4.47
N SER A 193 -11.80 -11.29 -5.05
CA SER A 193 -12.05 -11.36 -6.50
C SER A 193 -13.45 -10.90 -6.90
N HIS A 194 -14.32 -10.62 -5.93
CA HIS A 194 -15.74 -10.34 -6.18
C HIS A 194 -16.01 -8.94 -6.73
N ASN A 195 -15.17 -7.95 -6.39
CA ASN A 195 -15.39 -6.55 -6.76
C ASN A 195 -14.47 -6.14 -7.93
N LYS A 196 -15.04 -5.90 -9.11
CA LYS A 196 -14.25 -5.44 -10.26
C LYS A 196 -13.86 -3.99 -10.08
N ARG A 197 -12.60 -3.69 -10.36
CA ARG A 197 -12.00 -2.35 -10.24
C ARG A 197 -12.84 -1.26 -10.92
N GLU A 198 -13.22 -1.46 -12.17
CA GLU A 198 -13.95 -0.45 -12.95
C GLU A 198 -15.35 -0.17 -12.42
N GLU A 199 -16.06 -1.21 -11.98
CA GLU A 199 -17.41 -1.11 -11.43
C GLU A 199 -17.38 -0.28 -10.13
N VAL A 200 -16.43 -0.57 -9.23
CA VAL A 200 -16.25 0.19 -7.98
C VAL A 200 -15.88 1.65 -8.26
N ILE A 201 -14.93 1.90 -9.18
CA ILE A 201 -14.53 3.27 -9.53
C ILE A 201 -15.71 4.07 -10.10
N LYS A 202 -16.49 3.47 -11.01
CA LYS A 202 -17.67 4.11 -11.59
C LYS A 202 -18.73 4.41 -10.52
N ALA A 203 -18.99 3.48 -9.61
CA ALA A 203 -19.94 3.67 -8.52
C ALA A 203 -19.52 4.83 -7.59
N VAL A 204 -18.26 4.84 -7.14
CA VAL A 204 -17.73 5.92 -6.27
C VAL A 204 -17.76 7.27 -6.99
N ALA A 205 -17.36 7.33 -8.26
CA ALA A 205 -17.42 8.56 -9.05
C ALA A 205 -18.86 9.07 -9.22
N GLY A 206 -19.81 8.17 -9.46
CA GLY A 206 -21.24 8.50 -9.51
C GLY A 206 -21.77 9.07 -8.20
N LEU A 207 -21.35 8.52 -7.05
CA LEU A 207 -21.71 9.07 -5.73
C LEU A 207 -21.15 10.48 -5.51
N VAL A 208 -19.87 10.70 -5.83
CA VAL A 208 -19.24 12.03 -5.70
C VAL A 208 -19.93 13.07 -6.60
N GLY A 209 -20.31 12.68 -7.82
CA GLY A 209 -21.07 13.53 -8.74
C GLY A 209 -22.48 13.86 -8.24
N LYS A 210 -23.17 12.91 -7.59
CA LYS A 210 -24.47 13.15 -6.94
C LYS A 210 -24.37 14.12 -5.75
N LEU A 211 -23.27 14.08 -4.99
CA LEU A 211 -23.04 14.95 -3.83
C LEU A 211 -22.80 16.41 -4.22
N ASN A 212 -22.01 16.64 -5.28
CA ASN A 212 -21.83 17.95 -5.89
C ASN A 212 -21.29 17.79 -7.34
N PRO A 213 -22.05 18.19 -8.37
CA PRO A 213 -21.61 18.13 -9.76
C PRO A 213 -20.36 18.96 -10.09
N LEU A 214 -19.95 19.88 -9.21
CA LEU A 214 -18.74 20.69 -9.38
C LEU A 214 -17.44 19.93 -9.02
N ASN A 215 -17.54 18.76 -8.40
CA ASN A 215 -16.38 17.90 -8.17
C ASN A 215 -15.86 17.35 -9.50
N LYS A 216 -14.54 17.43 -9.72
CA LYS A 216 -13.92 17.01 -10.98
C LYS A 216 -12.89 15.91 -10.76
N VAL A 217 -12.87 14.92 -11.64
CA VAL A 217 -11.84 13.88 -11.61
C VAL A 217 -10.54 14.46 -12.16
N ASP A 218 -9.45 14.32 -11.40
CA ASP A 218 -8.08 14.63 -11.83
C ASP A 218 -7.15 13.48 -11.41
N LEU A 219 -6.54 12.80 -12.38
CA LEU A 219 -5.66 11.65 -12.14
C LEU A 219 -4.18 12.04 -12.02
N THR A 220 -3.85 13.31 -12.27
CA THR A 220 -2.47 13.81 -12.33
C THR A 220 -2.12 14.53 -11.03
N ASN A 221 -2.90 15.55 -10.64
CA ASN A 221 -2.65 16.32 -9.43
C ASN A 221 -3.95 16.68 -8.67
N PRO A 222 -4.65 15.67 -8.12
CA PRO A 222 -5.87 15.90 -7.38
C PRO A 222 -5.62 16.51 -6.00
N GLU A 223 -6.57 17.33 -5.55
CA GLU A 223 -6.62 17.83 -4.17
C GLU A 223 -6.91 16.71 -3.17
N LEU A 224 -7.80 15.77 -3.53
CA LEU A 224 -8.22 14.64 -2.69
C LEU A 224 -8.05 13.29 -3.40
N SER A 225 -7.52 12.31 -2.67
CA SER A 225 -7.43 10.92 -3.14
C SER A 225 -8.33 10.03 -2.30
N ILE A 226 -9.39 9.49 -2.92
CA ILE A 226 -10.26 8.49 -2.30
C ILE A 226 -9.58 7.13 -2.42
N ILE A 227 -9.16 6.56 -1.30
CA ILE A 227 -8.53 5.25 -1.23
C ILE A 227 -9.61 4.21 -0.90
N ILE A 228 -9.73 3.22 -1.77
CA ILE A 228 -10.60 2.05 -1.60
C ILE A 228 -9.71 0.81 -1.63
N GLU A 229 -9.42 0.23 -0.47
CA GLU A 229 -8.63 -1.00 -0.35
C GLU A 229 -9.50 -2.14 0.22
N ILE A 230 -9.80 -3.13 -0.63
CA ILE A 230 -10.57 -4.31 -0.24
C ILE A 230 -9.60 -5.42 0.18
N ILE A 231 -9.77 -5.94 1.38
CA ILE A 231 -9.02 -7.09 1.89
C ILE A 231 -10.03 -8.15 2.33
N LYS A 232 -9.97 -9.32 1.70
CA LYS A 232 -11.00 -10.38 1.87
C LYS A 232 -12.41 -9.81 1.62
N THR A 233 -13.22 -9.71 2.67
CA THR A 233 -14.60 -9.24 2.65
C THR A 233 -14.78 -7.84 3.24
N VAL A 234 -13.68 -7.16 3.62
CA VAL A 234 -13.73 -5.83 4.24
C VAL A 234 -13.20 -4.78 3.26
N CYS A 235 -13.96 -3.70 3.10
CA CYS A 235 -13.59 -2.53 2.32
C CYS A 235 -13.08 -1.44 3.28
N CYS A 236 -11.81 -1.06 3.13
CA CYS A 236 -11.17 0.03 3.86
C CYS A 236 -11.25 1.32 3.04
N VAL A 237 -11.73 2.39 3.65
CA VAL A 237 -11.97 3.67 2.98
C VAL A 237 -11.23 4.80 3.69
N SER A 238 -10.61 5.67 2.90
CA SER A 238 -10.04 6.95 3.34
C SER A 238 -10.08 8.02 2.27
N VAL A 239 -10.10 9.28 2.68
CA VAL A 239 -9.89 10.44 1.80
C VAL A 239 -8.59 11.11 2.24
N LEU A 240 -7.62 11.23 1.33
CA LEU A 240 -6.27 11.71 1.64
C LEU A 240 -5.96 13.00 0.88
N LYS A 241 -5.31 13.94 1.56
CA LYS A 241 -4.68 15.12 0.96
C LYS A 241 -3.22 14.82 0.62
N ASP A 242 -2.61 15.63 -0.25
CA ASP A 242 -1.17 15.60 -0.51
C ASP A 242 -0.65 14.21 -0.95
N TYR A 243 -1.51 13.41 -1.58
CA TYR A 243 -1.20 12.03 -1.91
C TYR A 243 -0.02 11.91 -2.88
N MET A 244 0.08 12.84 -3.84
CA MET A 244 1.20 12.90 -4.78
C MET A 244 2.46 13.46 -4.11
N LEU A 245 2.33 14.50 -3.29
CA LEU A 245 3.43 15.10 -2.51
C LEU A 245 4.10 14.08 -1.59
N PHE A 246 3.30 13.24 -0.91
CA PHE A 246 3.78 12.16 -0.05
C PHE A 246 4.06 10.86 -0.80
N ARG A 247 4.25 10.93 -2.13
CA ARG A 247 4.60 9.80 -3.00
C ARG A 247 3.74 8.57 -2.75
N LYS A 248 2.43 8.75 -2.76
CA LYS A 248 1.41 7.73 -2.49
C LYS A 248 1.52 7.15 -1.07
N TYR A 249 1.78 8.03 -0.11
CA TYR A 249 1.92 7.76 1.33
C TYR A 249 3.02 6.73 1.65
N ASN A 250 4.06 6.68 0.80
CA ASN A 250 5.17 5.76 0.95
C ASN A 250 6.25 6.38 1.84
N LEU A 251 6.45 5.83 3.04
CA LEU A 251 7.38 6.32 4.05
C LEU A 251 8.84 6.31 3.59
N GLN A 252 9.21 5.35 2.73
CA GLN A 252 10.58 5.25 2.24
C GLN A 252 10.85 6.23 1.11
N GLU A 253 9.85 6.47 0.27
CA GLU A 253 9.96 7.36 -0.88
C GLU A 253 9.82 8.83 -0.47
N VAL A 254 8.94 9.18 0.48
CA VAL A 254 8.67 10.57 0.87
C VAL A 254 9.92 11.31 1.39
N ALA A 255 10.82 10.57 2.04
CA ALA A 255 12.09 11.09 2.56
C ALA A 255 13.18 11.22 1.49
N LYS A 256 12.95 10.73 0.26
CA LYS A 256 13.91 10.91 -0.85
C LYS A 256 13.76 12.30 -1.45
N GLU A 257 14.88 12.90 -1.78
CA GLU A 257 14.90 14.11 -2.60
C GLU A 257 14.30 13.82 -4.00
N PRO A 258 13.71 14.84 -4.66
CA PRO A 258 13.27 14.71 -6.03
C PRO A 258 14.49 14.38 -6.89
N THR A 259 14.54 13.14 -7.39
CA THR A 259 15.50 12.79 -8.42
C THR A 259 15.04 13.52 -9.68
N ASN A 260 15.78 14.54 -10.13
CA ASN A 260 15.56 15.16 -11.43
C ASN A 260 15.74 14.09 -12.51
N GLN A 261 14.64 13.43 -12.91
CA GLN A 261 14.65 12.54 -14.06
C GLN A 261 14.31 13.35 -15.31
N SER A 262 15.35 13.99 -15.86
CA SER A 262 15.46 14.33 -17.27
C SER A 262 16.82 13.82 -17.76
N THR A 263 16.80 13.09 -18.88
CA THR A 263 17.93 12.49 -19.66
C THR A 263 18.68 11.32 -19.00
N GLY A 264 18.91 10.16 -19.63
CA GLY A 264 18.75 9.80 -21.04
C GLY A 264 18.65 8.29 -21.30
N LEU A 265 18.09 7.98 -22.47
CA LEU A 265 18.36 6.79 -23.27
C LEU A 265 19.79 6.89 -23.84
N GLN A 266 20.41 5.74 -24.15
CA GLN A 266 21.81 5.50 -24.61
C GLN A 266 22.81 5.37 -23.44
N GLU A 267 23.61 4.30 -23.28
CA GLU A 267 24.08 3.23 -24.17
C GLU A 267 24.44 2.01 -23.30
N ALA A 268 23.94 0.83 -23.68
CA ALA A 268 24.51 -0.44 -23.25
C ALA A 268 25.41 -0.94 -24.38
N ALA A 269 26.69 -0.56 -24.33
CA ALA A 269 27.73 -1.19 -25.13
C ALA A 269 29.07 -1.16 -24.38
N ASN A 270 29.61 -2.35 -24.17
CA ASN A 270 31.01 -2.70 -23.92
C ASN A 270 31.71 -2.21 -22.63
N GLN A 271 31.76 -3.11 -21.65
CA GLN A 271 32.99 -3.34 -20.89
C GLN A 271 33.37 -4.82 -20.97
N SER A 272 34.28 -5.14 -21.89
CA SER A 272 35.15 -6.31 -21.79
C SER A 272 36.59 -5.81 -21.86
N THR A 273 37.20 -5.74 -20.68
CA THR A 273 38.60 -6.08 -20.37
C THR A 273 39.67 -5.75 -21.40
N GLY A 274 40.47 -4.73 -21.09
CA GLY A 274 41.82 -4.58 -21.61
C GLY A 274 42.77 -5.58 -20.95
N LEU A 275 43.56 -6.27 -21.77
CA LEU A 275 44.83 -6.86 -21.40
C LEU A 275 45.85 -6.58 -22.51
N GLN A 276 47.04 -6.23 -22.04
CA GLN A 276 48.22 -5.65 -22.68
C GLN A 276 48.74 -6.30 -23.97
N GLU A 277 49.34 -5.45 -24.79
CA GLU A 277 50.26 -5.76 -25.90
C GLU A 277 51.53 -6.49 -25.41
N ALA A 278 51.99 -7.48 -26.19
CA ALA A 278 53.41 -7.70 -26.47
C ALA A 278 53.64 -8.62 -27.69
N ALA A 279 54.61 -8.22 -28.51
CA ALA A 279 55.45 -9.03 -29.42
C ALA A 279 54.92 -9.43 -30.82
N ASN A 280 55.15 -8.53 -31.78
CA ASN A 280 56.07 -8.67 -32.94
C ASN A 280 56.32 -10.09 -33.51
N GLN A 281 55.91 -10.33 -34.78
CA GLN A 281 56.81 -10.79 -35.85
C GLN A 281 56.11 -10.84 -37.23
N SER A 282 56.92 -10.52 -38.24
CA SER A 282 56.67 -10.41 -39.68
C SER A 282 56.29 -11.71 -40.39
N THR A 283 55.54 -11.61 -41.50
CA THR A 283 55.95 -12.02 -42.86
C THR A 283 54.87 -11.60 -43.87
N GLY A 284 55.29 -11.07 -45.03
CA GLY A 284 54.42 -10.51 -46.07
C GLY A 284 53.84 -11.53 -47.07
N PRO A 285 53.69 -11.17 -48.36
CA PRO A 285 52.38 -11.05 -49.02
C PRO A 285 52.22 -11.95 -50.25
N GLN A 286 50.98 -12.14 -50.74
CA GLN A 286 50.63 -12.50 -52.14
C GLN A 286 49.10 -12.48 -52.28
N GLU A 287 48.49 -11.59 -53.06
CA GLU A 287 48.33 -11.59 -54.54
C GLU A 287 47.54 -12.79 -55.12
N ALA A 288 46.38 -12.46 -55.70
CA ALA A 288 45.81 -12.94 -56.98
C ALA A 288 44.26 -12.81 -56.89
N ALA A 289 43.62 -11.83 -57.53
CA ALA A 289 43.35 -11.71 -58.97
C ALA A 289 42.39 -12.80 -59.49
N ASN A 290 41.11 -12.44 -59.68
CA ASN A 290 40.42 -12.35 -60.99
C ASN A 290 38.93 -11.99 -60.72
N GLN A 291 38.40 -10.88 -61.27
CA GLN A 291 37.78 -10.78 -62.60
C GLN A 291 36.76 -11.91 -62.84
N THR A 292 35.51 -11.66 -63.20
CA THR A 292 35.04 -10.87 -64.36
C THR A 292 33.51 -10.68 -64.16
N GLN A 293 32.95 -9.48 -64.40
CA GLN A 293 32.09 -9.10 -65.55
C GLN A 293 30.87 -10.03 -65.77
N GLU A 294 29.67 -9.58 -66.14
CA GLU A 294 29.12 -8.29 -66.57
C GLU A 294 27.60 -8.53 -66.78
N HIS A 295 26.84 -7.44 -66.80
CA HIS A 295 25.63 -7.17 -67.61
C HIS A 295 24.46 -8.19 -67.59
N GLY A 296 23.20 -7.79 -67.56
CA GLY A 296 22.58 -6.50 -67.85
C GLY A 296 21.12 -6.76 -68.21
N ASP A 297 20.30 -5.74 -67.97
CA ASP A 297 19.02 -5.41 -68.60
C ASP A 297 17.80 -6.34 -68.54
N GLY A 298 16.64 -5.69 -68.27
CA GLY A 298 15.54 -5.77 -69.23
C GLY A 298 14.18 -6.29 -68.74
N GLU A 299 13.34 -5.35 -68.29
CA GLU A 299 11.95 -5.12 -68.70
C GLU A 299 10.77 -6.11 -68.51
N LYS A 300 9.64 -5.48 -68.11
CA LYS A 300 8.20 -5.76 -68.39
C LYS A 300 7.59 -7.02 -67.76
N ALA A 301 6.30 -7.11 -67.49
CA ALA A 301 5.11 -6.24 -67.36
C ALA A 301 4.00 -7.22 -66.91
N ASP A 302 3.00 -6.79 -66.14
CA ASP A 302 1.61 -6.80 -66.62
C ASP A 302 0.68 -6.10 -65.62
N GLY A 303 -0.28 -5.37 -66.16
CA GLY A 303 -1.40 -4.81 -65.44
C GLY A 303 -2.69 -5.43 -65.94
N SER A 304 -3.74 -5.42 -65.11
CA SER A 304 -5.11 -5.40 -65.60
C SER A 304 -5.99 -4.74 -64.55
N ALA A 305 -6.48 -3.56 -64.89
CA ALA A 305 -7.65 -2.94 -64.31
C ALA A 305 -8.91 -3.45 -65.05
N GLU A 306 -10.07 -3.17 -64.46
CA GLU A 306 -11.38 -2.83 -65.07
C GLU A 306 -12.54 -3.57 -64.38
N SER A 307 -13.74 -3.02 -64.24
CA SER A 307 -14.31 -1.66 -64.22
C SER A 307 -15.85 -1.87 -64.11
N HIS A 308 -16.53 -0.98 -63.37
CA HIS A 308 -17.90 -0.46 -63.62
C HIS A 308 -19.12 -1.44 -63.62
N ASP A 309 -20.38 -1.07 -63.33
CA ASP A 309 -21.15 0.17 -63.51
C ASP A 309 -22.41 0.14 -62.57
N VAL A 310 -22.75 1.16 -61.75
CA VAL A 310 -23.66 2.33 -61.90
C VAL A 310 -25.14 2.08 -62.28
N SER A 311 -26.07 2.64 -61.48
CA SER A 311 -27.38 3.28 -61.84
C SER A 311 -28.18 3.57 -60.55
N ALA A 312 -28.32 4.80 -60.03
CA ALA A 312 -29.36 5.82 -60.32
C ALA A 312 -30.82 5.29 -60.25
N GLY A 313 -31.83 5.89 -59.63
CA GLY A 313 -32.11 7.21 -59.02
C GLY A 313 -33.64 7.38 -58.83
N ASN A 314 -34.09 8.50 -58.25
CA ASN A 314 -35.47 8.98 -57.94
C ASN A 314 -36.16 8.39 -56.69
N GLY A 315 -36.79 9.15 -55.77
CA GLY A 315 -37.13 10.58 -55.68
C GLY A 315 -38.63 10.84 -55.80
N THR A 316 -39.26 11.33 -54.71
CA THR A 316 -40.57 12.05 -54.51
C THR A 316 -41.33 11.49 -53.29
N LYS A 317 -42.14 12.18 -52.49
CA LYS A 317 -42.37 13.59 -52.04
C LYS A 317 -43.65 13.52 -51.17
N GLU A 318 -43.76 14.33 -50.09
CA GLU A 318 -45.01 14.88 -49.48
C GLU A 318 -46.03 13.86 -48.87
N ALA A 319 -46.88 14.09 -47.87
CA ALA A 319 -47.27 15.16 -46.93
C ALA A 319 -48.06 14.45 -45.77
N GLU A 320 -48.06 14.91 -44.51
CA GLU A 320 -49.11 15.72 -43.82
C GLU A 320 -49.80 14.96 -42.65
N LEU A 321 -50.05 15.68 -41.54
CA LEU A 321 -51.07 15.49 -40.46
C LEU A 321 -50.90 14.24 -39.56
N GLU A 322 -50.97 14.23 -38.23
CA GLU A 322 -51.51 15.09 -37.15
C GLU A 322 -50.52 15.18 -35.97
#